data_AF-A0A1M3KWZ0-F1
#
_entry.id   AF-A0A1M3KWZ0-F1
#
_cell.length_a   1.000
_cell.length_b   1.000
_cell.length_c   1.000
_cell.angle_alpha   90.00
_cell.angle_beta   90.00
_cell.angle_gamma   90.00
#
_symmetry.space_group_name_H-M   'P 1'
#
loop_
_entity.id
_entity.type
_entity.pdbx_description
1 polymer ?
#
loop_
_entity_poly.entity_id
_entity_poly.type
_entity_poly.pdbx_seq_one_letter_code
_entity_poly.pdbx_strand_id
1 'polypeptide(L)'
;MKHILTLAFLLSIIAALAACTSDTSDKRPADAARTTGDTAAADTVKKAKRLNADGIDTVTFNVTDTTITLKQQNFPTPGGRVVNVMVTGVDSRLGDPMGHADANHLVRFFLDSGFVEIISIPRDTPSDAGFDDTTGLNKLTNVRANRGRNSYLKAVCEIANVPKIDYYVEFGFSQAIGLLEMLGYKDNAASTLRVLRSRQAYSAGDFQRVYNQGQFMRQIMLRHFEKTDGLIGDLALRAALALVETNLSYDACSNVLDELRSHGFGTDASRVWVRLKPAMISKFTVYDFSVENVNEINKQIDHKIHRLGLDSVQINEDTYERRLSRLVEKAAADSARSPGSVIRLLRRAYEQRAWLQVSEQGRRRQYRDRMCGLLGSAYRRTKNHAAAQAIDSYLQLENGVSGDR
;
A
#
# COMPACT_ATOMS: atom_id res chain seq x y z
N MET A 1 -2.12 -6.90 -33.81
CA MET A 1 -2.43 -8.08 -32.98
C MET A 1 -2.85 -7.59 -31.61
N LYS A 2 -4.15 -7.59 -31.33
CA LYS A 2 -4.81 -6.92 -30.21
C LYS A 2 -5.44 -7.96 -29.29
N HIS A 3 -4.66 -8.66 -28.45
CA HIS A 3 -5.20 -9.53 -27.40
C HIS A 3 -4.19 -9.69 -26.26
N ILE A 4 -4.00 -8.63 -25.45
CA ILE A 4 -3.33 -8.70 -24.15
C ILE A 4 -4.03 -7.68 -23.23
N LEU A 5 -5.17 -8.05 -22.66
CA LEU A 5 -5.97 -7.28 -21.68
C LEU A 5 -6.99 -8.33 -21.16
N THR A 6 -7.21 -8.63 -19.88
CA THR A 6 -7.18 -7.83 -18.65
C THR A 6 -7.28 -8.79 -17.45
N LEU A 7 -6.42 -8.64 -16.44
CA LEU A 7 -6.33 -9.48 -15.24
C LEU A 7 -6.43 -8.55 -14.03
N ALA A 8 -7.60 -8.32 -13.45
CA ALA A 8 -7.70 -7.37 -12.32
C ALA A 8 -9.00 -7.53 -11.55
N PHE A 9 -9.00 -8.40 -10.54
CA PHE A 9 -10.26 -8.67 -9.86
C PHE A 9 -10.29 -8.95 -8.35
N LEU A 10 -9.37 -8.42 -7.56
CA LEU A 10 -9.70 -8.23 -6.14
C LEU A 10 -8.92 -7.11 -5.49
N LEU A 11 -8.44 -6.26 -6.36
CA LEU A 11 -7.34 -5.38 -6.08
C LEU A 11 -7.86 -3.94 -5.98
N SER A 12 -9.10 -3.71 -6.41
CA SER A 12 -9.91 -2.57 -5.99
C SER A 12 -10.12 -2.49 -4.48
N ILE A 13 -10.19 -3.63 -3.77
CA ILE A 13 -10.31 -3.64 -2.31
C ILE A 13 -8.99 -4.04 -1.62
N ILE A 14 -8.09 -4.78 -2.28
CA ILE A 14 -6.81 -5.21 -1.66
C ILE A 14 -5.58 -4.44 -2.18
N ALA A 15 -5.54 -4.00 -3.44
CA ALA A 15 -4.34 -3.39 -4.03
C ALA A 15 -4.30 -1.89 -4.10
N ALA A 16 -5.32 -1.23 -3.58
CA ALA A 16 -5.25 0.19 -3.47
C ALA A 16 -4.60 0.71 -2.18
N LEU A 17 -3.89 -0.16 -1.46
CA LEU A 17 -3.63 0.04 -0.03
C LEU A 17 -2.14 0.02 0.34
N ALA A 18 -1.28 0.12 -0.67
CA ALA A 18 0.14 -0.09 -0.56
C ALA A 18 0.92 1.23 -0.63
N ALA A 19 1.45 1.74 0.50
CA ALA A 19 2.64 2.63 0.55
C ALA A 19 3.00 3.23 1.94
N CYS A 20 4.00 2.68 2.65
CA CYS A 20 4.80 3.25 3.77
C CYS A 20 5.74 2.17 4.37
N THR A 21 6.92 2.37 4.99
CA THR A 21 7.94 3.44 5.01
C THR A 21 9.36 2.86 5.09
N SER A 22 10.37 3.73 5.08
CA SER A 22 11.52 3.65 5.98
C SER A 22 11.87 5.09 6.38
N ASP A 23 11.95 5.41 7.67
CA ASP A 23 12.38 6.71 8.17
C ASP A 23 13.43 6.55 9.27
N THR A 24 14.36 7.50 9.36
CA THR A 24 15.45 7.54 10.35
C THR A 24 15.49 8.91 11.02
N SER A 25 15.14 8.89 12.31
CA SER A 25 15.47 9.78 13.43
C SER A 25 16.07 11.17 13.17
N ASP A 26 15.33 12.16 13.67
CA ASP A 26 15.69 13.54 14.00
C ASP A 26 17.06 13.72 14.67
N LYS A 27 17.87 14.64 14.14
CA LYS A 27 18.80 15.46 14.92
C LYS A 27 18.76 16.90 14.42
N ARG A 28 18.33 17.82 15.30
CA ARG A 28 18.51 19.27 15.13
C ARG A 28 20.00 19.62 15.17
N PRO A 29 20.42 20.66 14.43
CA PRO A 29 21.37 21.60 14.99
C PRO A 29 20.80 23.02 15.08
N ALA A 30 21.37 23.73 16.05
CA ALA A 30 21.04 25.07 16.51
C ALA A 30 21.58 26.19 15.60
N ASP A 31 21.14 27.40 15.96
CA ASP A 31 21.42 28.73 15.43
C ASP A 31 22.84 29.00 14.89
N ALA A 32 22.89 29.75 13.78
CA ALA A 32 23.89 30.78 13.55
C ALA A 32 23.32 31.90 12.67
N ALA A 33 23.51 33.13 13.12
CA ALA A 33 22.93 34.36 12.61
C ALA A 33 23.78 35.05 11.52
N ARG A 34 23.11 35.86 10.67
CA ARG A 34 23.55 37.13 10.01
C ARG A 34 24.76 37.04 9.04
N THR A 35 24.90 37.77 7.92
CA THR A 35 24.38 39.06 7.41
C THR A 35 24.80 39.22 5.92
N THR A 36 24.04 40.00 5.13
CA THR A 36 24.40 40.87 3.96
C THR A 36 25.45 40.38 2.94
N GLY A 37 25.27 40.37 1.61
CA GLY A 37 24.52 41.24 0.70
C GLY A 37 25.49 41.66 -0.43
N ASP A 38 25.17 41.44 -1.71
CA ASP A 38 25.44 42.41 -2.79
C ASP A 38 24.98 41.93 -4.19
N THR A 39 24.73 42.95 -5.01
CA THR A 39 24.03 43.05 -6.29
C THR A 39 24.87 42.83 -7.56
N ALA A 40 24.17 42.55 -8.68
CA ALA A 40 24.35 43.03 -10.08
C ALA A 40 24.17 41.88 -11.09
N ALA A 41 23.06 41.82 -11.86
CA ALA A 41 22.85 42.45 -13.17
C ALA A 41 23.77 41.85 -14.27
N ALA A 42 23.36 41.52 -15.49
CA ALA A 42 22.10 41.31 -16.20
C ALA A 42 22.56 40.71 -17.55
N ASP A 43 21.84 39.76 -18.17
CA ASP A 43 21.64 39.86 -19.62
C ASP A 43 20.58 38.93 -20.21
N THR A 44 20.08 39.37 -21.36
CA THR A 44 18.70 39.25 -21.80
C THR A 44 18.59 38.36 -23.03
N VAL A 45 17.79 37.28 -22.99
CA VAL A 45 17.12 36.77 -24.22
C VAL A 45 15.70 36.35 -23.88
N LYS A 46 14.74 37.13 -24.40
CA LYS A 46 13.30 36.87 -24.38
C LYS A 46 12.97 35.55 -25.09
N LYS A 47 12.71 34.48 -24.33
CA LYS A 47 11.84 33.38 -24.75
C LYS A 47 10.54 33.52 -23.99
N ALA A 48 9.43 33.71 -24.72
CA ALA A 48 8.10 33.83 -24.16
C ALA A 48 7.85 32.69 -23.15
N LYS A 49 7.47 33.05 -21.91
CA LYS A 49 7.13 32.12 -20.83
C LYS A 49 6.04 31.16 -21.32
N ARG A 50 6.42 29.90 -21.53
CA ARG A 50 5.52 28.76 -21.80
C ARG A 50 5.35 27.87 -20.56
N LEU A 51 5.47 28.47 -19.37
CA LEU A 51 5.39 27.78 -18.10
C LEU A 51 4.59 28.63 -17.12
N ASN A 52 3.75 28.01 -16.28
CA ASN A 52 3.06 28.72 -15.19
C ASN A 52 4.06 29.20 -14.11
N ALA A 53 3.57 29.85 -13.05
CA ALA A 53 4.41 30.32 -11.93
C ALA A 53 5.22 29.21 -11.24
N ASP A 54 4.81 27.95 -11.43
CA ASP A 54 5.46 26.75 -10.90
C ASP A 54 6.39 26.05 -11.92
N GLY A 55 6.52 26.58 -13.15
CA GLY A 55 7.41 26.02 -14.16
C GLY A 55 6.80 24.87 -14.97
N ILE A 56 5.46 24.77 -15.08
CA ILE A 56 4.74 23.68 -15.74
C ILE A 56 4.27 24.09 -17.13
N ASP A 57 4.54 23.26 -18.14
CA ASP A 57 4.03 23.41 -19.51
C ASP A 57 2.54 23.05 -19.53
N THR A 58 1.70 24.08 -19.68
CA THR A 58 0.23 23.97 -19.62
C THR A 58 -0.41 23.64 -20.97
N VAL A 59 0.36 23.50 -22.05
CA VAL A 59 -0.20 23.34 -23.42
C VAL A 59 -0.19 21.88 -23.87
N THR A 60 0.73 21.08 -23.31
CA THR A 60 0.83 19.63 -23.56
C THR A 60 0.14 18.80 -22.47
N PHE A 61 -0.55 19.48 -21.54
CA PHE A 61 -1.00 18.95 -20.26
C PHE A 61 -2.51 18.72 -20.23
N ASN A 62 -2.94 17.47 -20.06
CA ASN A 62 -4.25 17.14 -19.49
C ASN A 62 -4.02 16.69 -18.04
N VAL A 63 -3.71 17.64 -17.15
CA VAL A 63 -3.78 17.37 -15.71
C VAL A 63 -5.16 17.71 -15.23
N THR A 64 -5.92 16.66 -14.91
CA THR A 64 -7.24 16.72 -14.29
C THR A 64 -7.13 16.93 -12.77
N ASP A 65 -6.02 17.48 -12.27
CA ASP A 65 -5.84 17.68 -10.83
C ASP A 65 -6.74 18.84 -10.38
N THR A 66 -7.74 18.49 -9.61
CA THR A 66 -8.65 19.45 -8.97
C THR A 66 -8.23 19.62 -7.51
N THR A 67 -8.35 20.85 -6.99
CA THR A 67 -8.21 21.06 -5.54
C THR A 67 -9.60 21.04 -4.92
N ILE A 68 -9.75 20.27 -3.86
CA ILE A 68 -10.97 20.28 -3.05
C ILE A 68 -10.63 20.80 -1.67
N THR A 69 -11.55 21.55 -1.09
CA THR A 69 -11.53 21.76 0.36
C THR A 69 -12.45 20.71 0.95
N LEU A 70 -11.92 19.80 1.78
CA LEU A 70 -12.76 18.92 2.60
C LEU A 70 -13.37 19.76 3.74
N LYS A 71 -14.29 20.67 3.38
CA LYS A 71 -15.13 21.43 4.30
C LYS A 71 -16.50 20.76 4.49
N GLN A 72 -16.95 19.98 3.51
CA GLN A 72 -18.29 19.38 3.49
C GLN A 72 -18.24 17.95 4.01
N GLN A 73 -18.87 17.75 5.16
CA GLN A 73 -19.17 16.46 5.78
C GLN A 73 -20.47 15.84 5.23
N ASN A 74 -21.00 16.36 4.11
CA ASN A 74 -22.23 15.87 3.48
C ASN A 74 -21.91 14.60 2.68
N PHE A 75 -21.38 13.60 3.37
CA PHE A 75 -21.22 12.27 2.83
C PHE A 75 -22.58 11.58 2.76
N PRO A 76 -22.79 10.68 1.80
CA PRO A 76 -23.96 9.82 1.80
C PRO A 76 -24.10 9.12 3.16
N THR A 77 -25.34 8.99 3.64
CA THR A 77 -25.68 8.18 4.83
C THR A 77 -26.55 6.98 4.42
N PRO A 78 -26.01 6.05 3.61
CA PRO A 78 -26.76 4.88 3.19
C PRO A 78 -27.11 3.98 4.39
N GLY A 79 -28.29 3.38 4.33
CA GLY A 79 -28.76 2.39 5.31
C GLY A 79 -28.43 0.95 4.90
N GLY A 80 -28.85 0.01 5.74
CA GLY A 80 -28.78 -1.43 5.47
C GLY A 80 -27.62 -2.15 6.18
N ARG A 81 -27.42 -3.41 5.80
CA ARG A 81 -26.32 -4.27 6.26
C ARG A 81 -24.98 -3.66 5.85
N VAL A 82 -24.05 -3.59 6.80
CA VAL A 82 -22.71 -3.06 6.57
C VAL A 82 -21.67 -4.11 6.90
N VAL A 83 -20.74 -4.33 5.97
CA VAL A 83 -19.51 -5.10 6.20
C VAL A 83 -18.35 -4.12 6.34
N ASN A 84 -17.63 -4.20 7.46
CA ASN A 84 -16.51 -3.32 7.78
C ASN A 84 -15.19 -4.09 7.63
N VAL A 85 -14.37 -3.69 6.68
CA VAL A 85 -13.06 -4.31 6.40
C VAL A 85 -11.95 -3.32 6.72
N MET A 86 -11.12 -3.65 7.70
CA MET A 86 -9.93 -2.88 8.00
C MET A 86 -8.82 -3.25 7.03
N VAL A 87 -8.17 -2.26 6.43
CA VAL A 87 -7.03 -2.49 5.56
C VAL A 87 -5.81 -1.71 6.02
N THR A 88 -4.74 -2.46 6.26
CA THR A 88 -3.55 -1.97 6.95
C THR A 88 -2.28 -2.26 6.15
N GLY A 89 -1.56 -1.20 5.79
CA GLY A 89 -0.20 -1.30 5.30
C GLY A 89 0.76 -1.38 6.48
N VAL A 90 1.45 -2.51 6.61
CA VAL A 90 2.35 -2.79 7.73
C VAL A 90 3.79 -2.55 7.33
N ASP A 91 4.46 -1.61 8.02
CA ASP A 91 5.90 -1.46 7.91
C ASP A 91 6.58 -2.52 8.79
N SER A 92 7.04 -3.59 8.15
CA SER A 92 7.95 -4.56 8.75
C SER A 92 9.18 -4.69 7.87
N ARG A 93 10.34 -4.34 8.43
CA ARG A 93 11.63 -4.52 7.77
C ARG A 93 11.86 -6.02 7.54
N LEU A 94 12.75 -6.36 6.59
CA LEU A 94 13.04 -7.76 6.25
C LEU A 94 13.44 -8.55 7.52
N GLY A 95 12.60 -9.51 7.92
CA GLY A 95 12.81 -10.33 9.11
C GLY A 95 12.34 -9.75 10.45
N ASP A 96 11.82 -8.51 10.48
CA ASP A 96 11.34 -7.86 11.70
C ASP A 96 9.93 -8.35 12.10
N PRO A 97 9.73 -8.87 13.33
CA PRO A 97 8.42 -9.28 13.81
C PRO A 97 7.50 -8.09 14.15
N MET A 98 8.04 -6.90 14.45
CA MET A 98 7.25 -5.73 14.79
C MET A 98 6.83 -5.00 13.51
N GLY A 99 5.51 -4.91 13.31
CA GLY A 99 4.90 -4.28 12.16
C GLY A 99 4.14 -3.03 12.56
N HIS A 100 4.64 -1.84 12.20
CA HIS A 100 3.94 -0.58 12.42
C HIS A 100 2.81 -0.41 11.41
N ALA A 101 1.65 0.09 11.86
CA ALA A 101 0.48 0.30 11.00
C ALA A 101 0.50 1.70 10.36
N ASP A 102 1.16 1.81 9.20
CA ASP A 102 1.48 3.12 8.61
C ASP A 102 0.47 3.62 7.58
N ALA A 103 -0.30 2.71 6.99
CA ALA A 103 -1.48 3.02 6.21
C ALA A 103 -2.69 2.39 6.89
N ASN A 104 -3.73 3.19 7.14
CA ASN A 104 -4.89 2.77 7.93
C ASN A 104 -6.17 3.20 7.20
N HIS A 105 -6.87 2.25 6.60
CA HIS A 105 -8.10 2.50 5.86
C HIS A 105 -9.20 1.54 6.30
N LEU A 106 -10.29 2.07 6.85
CA LEU A 106 -11.50 1.28 7.11
C LEU A 106 -12.44 1.40 5.90
N VAL A 107 -12.69 0.30 5.22
CA VAL A 107 -13.62 0.24 4.08
C VAL A 107 -14.94 -0.33 4.56
N ARG A 108 -16.03 0.39 4.30
CA ARG A 108 -17.38 0.00 4.72
C ARG A 108 -18.22 -0.24 3.48
N PHE A 109 -18.74 -1.45 3.35
CA PHE A 109 -19.60 -1.87 2.24
C PHE A 109 -21.04 -1.89 2.73
N PHE A 110 -21.87 -1.00 2.18
CA PHE A 110 -23.31 -0.96 2.46
C PHE A 110 -24.01 -1.85 1.44
N LEU A 111 -24.23 -3.10 1.83
CA LEU A 111 -24.62 -4.16 0.90
C LEU A 111 -25.97 -3.89 0.24
N ASP A 112 -26.97 -3.48 1.03
CA ASP A 112 -28.35 -3.31 0.54
C ASP A 112 -28.55 -2.02 -0.29
N SER A 113 -27.54 -1.16 -0.36
CA SER A 113 -27.63 0.10 -1.11
C SER A 113 -26.56 0.24 -2.18
N GLY A 114 -25.60 -0.68 -2.27
CA GLY A 114 -24.52 -0.64 -3.26
C GLY A 114 -23.63 0.59 -3.11
N PHE A 115 -23.29 0.96 -1.87
CA PHE A 115 -22.41 2.08 -1.54
C PHE A 115 -21.14 1.62 -0.80
N VAL A 116 -20.04 2.36 -0.98
CA VAL A 116 -18.76 2.09 -0.33
C VAL A 116 -18.18 3.35 0.29
N GLU A 117 -17.84 3.28 1.57
CA GLU A 117 -17.13 4.35 2.27
C GLU A 117 -15.69 3.94 2.57
N ILE A 118 -14.73 4.80 2.26
CA ILE A 118 -13.33 4.62 2.64
C ILE A 118 -12.98 5.67 3.71
N ILE A 119 -12.66 5.21 4.92
CA ILE A 119 -12.24 6.06 6.04
C ILE A 119 -10.73 5.94 6.19
N SER A 120 -10.03 6.96 5.76
CA SER A 120 -8.58 7.09 5.85
C SER A 120 -8.18 7.70 7.20
N ILE A 121 -7.28 7.04 7.93
CA ILE A 121 -6.82 7.47 9.26
C ILE A 121 -5.29 7.71 9.24
N PRO A 122 -4.83 8.95 9.48
CA PRO A 122 -3.40 9.25 9.57
C PRO A 122 -2.70 8.39 10.62
N ARG A 123 -1.46 8.00 10.33
CA ARG A 123 -0.68 7.08 11.19
C ARG A 123 -0.37 7.68 12.57
N ASP A 124 -0.26 9.00 12.61
CA ASP A 124 0.08 9.79 13.81
C ASP A 124 -1.16 10.16 14.64
N THR A 125 -2.35 9.61 14.31
CA THR A 125 -3.56 9.85 15.11
C THR A 125 -3.33 9.39 16.56
N PRO A 126 -3.60 10.25 17.57
CA PRO A 126 -3.42 9.89 18.97
C PRO A 126 -4.17 8.62 19.34
N SER A 127 -3.47 7.67 19.96
CA SER A 127 -4.06 6.40 20.42
C SER A 127 -3.14 5.75 21.45
N ASP A 128 -3.71 5.13 22.48
CA ASP A 128 -2.92 4.50 23.53
C ASP A 128 -2.22 3.23 23.01
N ALA A 129 -0.90 3.35 22.79
CA ALA A 129 -0.02 2.27 22.39
C ALA A 129 0.74 1.65 23.58
N GLY A 130 0.48 2.12 24.81
CA GLY A 130 1.09 1.64 26.04
C GLY A 130 2.47 2.21 26.34
N PHE A 131 2.80 3.35 25.75
CA PHE A 131 3.99 4.10 26.13
C PHE A 131 3.63 5.16 27.18
N ASP A 132 4.65 5.67 27.87
CA ASP A 132 4.53 6.88 28.66
C ASP A 132 4.16 8.07 27.74
N ASP A 133 3.20 8.89 28.14
CA ASP A 133 2.70 10.02 27.36
C ASP A 133 3.78 11.05 27.01
N THR A 134 4.84 11.14 27.82
CA THR A 134 5.99 12.02 27.56
C THR A 134 6.81 11.62 26.33
N THR A 135 6.65 10.38 25.84
CA THR A 135 7.43 9.86 24.70
C THR A 135 6.92 10.33 23.35
N GLY A 136 5.67 10.78 23.26
CA GLY A 136 5.01 11.08 21.98
C GLY A 136 4.78 9.84 21.08
N LEU A 137 4.91 8.62 21.63
CA LEU A 137 4.76 7.35 20.90
C LEU A 137 3.34 6.77 20.97
N ASN A 138 2.43 7.37 21.74
CA ASN A 138 1.01 7.00 21.80
C ASN A 138 0.26 7.47 20.54
N LYS A 139 0.48 6.73 19.45
CA LYS A 139 -0.05 6.96 18.11
C LYS A 139 -0.52 5.66 17.49
N LEU A 140 -1.53 5.73 16.62
CA LEU A 140 -2.16 4.58 15.99
C LEU A 140 -1.16 3.62 15.31
N THR A 141 -0.15 4.15 14.62
CA THR A 141 0.94 3.38 13.98
C THR A 141 1.62 2.39 14.93
N ASN A 142 1.76 2.75 16.21
CA ASN A 142 2.46 1.94 17.20
C ASN A 142 1.54 0.94 17.91
N VAL A 143 0.23 1.18 17.95
CA VAL A 143 -0.71 0.29 18.64
C VAL A 143 -0.62 -1.13 18.07
N ARG A 144 -0.53 -1.27 16.75
CA ARG A 144 -0.45 -2.57 16.08
C ARG A 144 0.81 -3.34 16.44
N ALA A 145 1.95 -2.66 16.55
CA ALA A 145 3.24 -3.25 16.90
C ALA A 145 3.31 -3.59 18.40
N ASN A 146 2.84 -2.70 19.26
CA ASN A 146 3.01 -2.79 20.71
C ASN A 146 1.92 -3.57 21.44
N ARG A 147 0.66 -3.43 21.01
CA ARG A 147 -0.52 -4.01 21.69
C ARG A 147 -1.25 -5.05 20.85
N GLY A 148 -0.72 -5.35 19.67
CA GLY A 148 -1.26 -6.36 18.75
C GLY A 148 -2.49 -5.90 17.97
N ARG A 149 -2.93 -6.78 17.06
CA ARG A 149 -4.00 -6.52 16.10
C ARG A 149 -5.34 -6.17 16.76
N ASN A 150 -5.76 -6.93 17.77
CA ASN A 150 -7.07 -6.72 18.41
C ASN A 150 -7.19 -5.34 19.05
N SER A 151 -6.15 -4.87 19.75
CA SER A 151 -6.11 -3.53 20.36
C SER A 151 -6.12 -2.44 19.29
N TYR A 152 -5.38 -2.66 18.20
CA TYR A 152 -5.35 -1.75 17.05
C TYR A 152 -6.73 -1.63 16.37
N LEU A 153 -7.43 -2.74 16.12
CA LEU A 153 -8.77 -2.72 15.52
C LEU A 153 -9.78 -1.99 16.42
N LYS A 154 -9.69 -2.16 17.76
CA LYS A 154 -10.52 -1.40 18.71
C LYS A 154 -10.27 0.11 18.63
N ALA A 155 -9.01 0.52 18.61
CA ALA A 155 -8.65 1.93 18.44
C ALA A 155 -9.19 2.53 17.12
N VAL A 156 -9.14 1.76 16.03
CA VAL A 156 -9.75 2.19 14.76
C VAL A 156 -11.26 2.35 14.89
N CYS A 157 -11.95 1.41 15.53
CA CYS A 157 -13.40 1.51 15.76
C CYS A 157 -13.78 2.79 16.51
N GLU A 158 -13.02 3.13 17.56
CA GLU A 158 -13.20 4.35 18.36
C GLU A 158 -12.97 5.61 17.51
N ILE A 159 -11.85 5.69 16.77
CA ILE A 159 -11.51 6.84 15.92
C ILE A 159 -12.54 7.04 14.79
N ALA A 160 -12.97 5.94 14.17
CA ALA A 160 -13.90 5.96 13.05
C ALA A 160 -15.37 6.09 13.47
N ASN A 161 -15.66 5.89 14.76
CA ASN A 161 -16.99 5.75 15.35
C ASN A 161 -17.83 4.66 14.64
N VAL A 162 -17.27 3.46 14.56
CA VAL A 162 -17.97 2.25 14.07
C VAL A 162 -18.03 1.19 15.16
N PRO A 163 -19.09 0.37 15.22
CA PRO A 163 -19.28 -0.57 16.31
C PRO A 163 -18.27 -1.74 16.27
N LYS A 164 -17.88 -2.18 15.08
CA LYS A 164 -16.96 -3.30 14.89
C LYS A 164 -16.28 -3.27 13.52
N ILE A 165 -15.20 -4.02 13.43
CA ILE A 165 -14.53 -4.41 12.19
C ILE A 165 -14.80 -5.91 12.02
N ASP A 166 -15.41 -6.29 10.91
CA ASP A 166 -15.80 -7.68 10.60
C ASP A 166 -14.60 -8.47 10.08
N TYR A 167 -13.79 -7.82 9.23
CA TYR A 167 -12.62 -8.43 8.62
C TYR A 167 -11.41 -7.51 8.60
N TYR A 168 -10.21 -8.07 8.45
CA TYR A 168 -8.97 -7.31 8.26
C TYR A 168 -8.19 -7.83 7.05
N VAL A 169 -7.41 -6.94 6.45
CA VAL A 169 -6.41 -7.23 5.43
C VAL A 169 -5.13 -6.50 5.82
N GLU A 170 -4.05 -7.25 6.01
CA GLU A 170 -2.72 -6.74 6.33
C GLU A 170 -1.73 -7.17 5.24
N PHE A 171 -0.88 -6.24 4.79
CA PHE A 171 0.23 -6.57 3.90
C PHE A 171 1.38 -5.58 4.11
N GLY A 172 2.59 -6.05 3.86
CA GLY A 172 3.81 -5.24 3.86
C GLY A 172 4.23 -4.81 2.46
N PHE A 173 5.41 -4.19 2.37
CA PHE A 173 5.92 -3.55 1.16
C PHE A 173 6.03 -4.49 -0.06
N SER A 174 6.50 -5.73 0.11
CA SER A 174 6.66 -6.66 -1.01
C SER A 174 5.30 -7.10 -1.57
N GLN A 175 4.35 -7.36 -0.69
CA GLN A 175 2.99 -7.77 -1.05
C GLN A 175 2.27 -6.61 -1.74
N ALA A 176 2.46 -5.40 -1.23
CA ALA A 176 2.06 -4.15 -1.87
C ALA A 176 2.52 -4.04 -3.34
N ILE A 177 3.79 -4.33 -3.64
CA ILE A 177 4.29 -4.39 -5.04
C ILE A 177 3.54 -5.45 -5.85
N GLY A 178 3.41 -6.68 -5.33
CA GLY A 178 2.71 -7.75 -6.04
C GLY A 178 1.25 -7.39 -6.36
N LEU A 179 0.57 -6.75 -5.42
CA LEU A 179 -0.80 -6.26 -5.58
C LEU A 179 -0.90 -5.18 -6.67
N LEU A 180 0.03 -4.21 -6.70
CA LEU A 180 0.10 -3.17 -7.73
C LEU A 180 0.39 -3.74 -9.12
N GLU A 181 1.29 -4.73 -9.23
CA GLU A 181 1.55 -5.40 -10.50
C GLU A 181 0.31 -6.12 -11.02
N MET A 182 -0.45 -6.78 -10.15
CA MET A 182 -1.71 -7.42 -10.52
C MET A 182 -2.80 -6.40 -10.88
N LEU A 183 -2.68 -5.13 -10.47
CA LEU A 183 -3.58 -4.04 -10.89
C LEU A 183 -3.28 -3.45 -12.27
N GLY A 184 -2.19 -3.88 -12.90
CA GLY A 184 -1.73 -3.30 -14.17
C GLY A 184 -0.65 -2.24 -14.00
N TYR A 185 -0.13 -2.00 -12.81
CA TYR A 185 1.04 -1.13 -12.58
C TYR A 185 2.36 -1.91 -12.71
N LYS A 186 2.39 -2.97 -13.53
CA LYS A 186 3.56 -3.87 -13.64
C LYS A 186 4.86 -3.13 -13.94
N ASP A 187 4.76 -2.11 -14.80
CA ASP A 187 5.93 -1.35 -15.27
C ASP A 187 6.33 -0.19 -14.33
N ASN A 188 5.48 0.16 -13.36
CA ASN A 188 5.70 1.28 -12.45
C ASN A 188 5.20 1.05 -11.01
N ALA A 189 5.12 -0.20 -10.56
CA ALA A 189 4.63 -0.55 -9.22
C ALA A 189 5.44 0.13 -8.12
N ALA A 190 6.77 0.13 -8.23
CA ALA A 190 7.65 0.81 -7.28
C ALA A 190 7.43 2.34 -7.26
N SER A 191 7.26 2.97 -8.43
CA SER A 191 6.96 4.40 -8.54
C SER A 191 5.59 4.74 -7.96
N THR A 192 4.57 3.91 -8.24
CA THR A 192 3.22 4.04 -7.68
C THR A 192 3.29 3.99 -6.15
N LEU A 193 4.00 3.00 -5.62
CA LEU A 193 4.22 2.82 -4.19
C LEU A 193 4.97 4.01 -3.56
N ARG A 194 5.93 4.60 -4.29
CA ARG A 194 6.63 5.81 -3.85
C ARG A 194 5.71 7.02 -3.79
N VAL A 195 4.88 7.23 -4.82
CA VAL A 195 3.90 8.33 -4.87
C VAL A 195 2.93 8.27 -3.69
N LEU A 196 2.36 7.09 -3.45
CA LEU A 196 1.40 6.87 -2.36
C LEU A 196 2.07 6.95 -0.97
N ARG A 197 3.40 6.87 -0.89
CA ARG A 197 4.18 6.94 0.36
C ARG A 197 4.58 8.36 0.71
N SER A 198 4.68 9.23 -0.29
CA SER A 198 5.25 10.56 -0.11
C SER A 198 4.44 11.36 0.92
N ARG A 199 5.13 11.97 1.88
CA ARG A 199 4.54 12.88 2.88
C ARG A 199 5.05 14.29 2.66
N GLN A 200 6.37 14.39 2.59
CA GLN A 200 7.11 15.66 2.57
C GLN A 200 6.88 16.45 1.28
N ALA A 201 6.56 15.76 0.17
CA ALA A 201 6.21 16.45 -1.06
C ALA A 201 4.80 17.06 -1.04
N TYR A 202 3.96 16.76 -0.05
CA TYR A 202 2.60 17.27 0.01
C TYR A 202 2.46 18.40 1.02
N SER A 203 1.74 19.46 0.64
CA SER A 203 1.51 20.63 1.51
C SER A 203 0.73 20.29 2.78
N ALA A 204 -0.22 19.37 2.71
CA ALA A 204 -0.96 18.86 3.88
C ALA A 204 -0.33 17.60 4.50
N GLY A 205 0.92 17.28 4.16
CA GLY A 205 1.72 16.23 4.80
C GLY A 205 1.03 14.86 4.84
N ASP A 206 0.99 14.27 6.04
CA ASP A 206 0.42 12.93 6.28
C ASP A 206 -1.05 12.81 5.86
N PHE A 207 -1.82 13.88 6.05
CA PHE A 207 -3.22 13.89 5.71
C PHE A 207 -3.43 13.82 4.19
N GLN A 208 -2.60 14.51 3.39
CA GLN A 208 -2.65 14.36 1.94
C GLN A 208 -2.23 12.94 1.53
N ARG A 209 -1.20 12.38 2.17
CA ARG A 209 -0.76 11.01 1.89
C ARG A 209 -1.90 10.01 2.09
N VAL A 210 -2.55 10.03 3.25
CA VAL A 210 -3.60 9.06 3.57
C VAL A 210 -4.90 9.32 2.79
N TYR A 211 -5.16 10.58 2.40
CA TYR A 211 -6.21 10.91 1.46
C TYR A 211 -5.91 10.35 0.05
N ASN A 212 -4.68 10.51 -0.44
CA ASN A 212 -4.22 9.98 -1.72
C ASN A 212 -4.34 8.46 -1.79
N GLN A 213 -3.96 7.77 -0.70
CA GLN A 213 -4.15 6.32 -0.58
C GLN A 213 -5.64 5.96 -0.69
N GLY A 214 -6.53 6.64 0.04
CA GLY A 214 -7.97 6.43 -0.10
C GLY A 214 -8.52 6.74 -1.51
N GLN A 215 -8.01 7.79 -2.16
CA GLN A 215 -8.41 8.14 -3.54
C GLN A 215 -7.92 7.12 -4.55
N PHE A 216 -6.72 6.58 -4.37
CA PHE A 216 -6.24 5.45 -5.14
C PHE A 216 -7.21 4.27 -5.02
N MET A 217 -7.68 3.95 -3.80
CA MET A 217 -8.71 2.91 -3.58
C MET A 217 -9.98 3.15 -4.34
N ARG A 218 -10.51 4.35 -4.20
CA ARG A 218 -11.69 4.75 -4.92
C ARG A 218 -11.52 4.58 -6.44
N GLN A 219 -10.42 5.04 -7.02
CA GLN A 219 -10.19 4.97 -8.46
C GLN A 219 -10.01 3.55 -8.96
N ILE A 220 -9.28 2.71 -8.23
CA ILE A 220 -9.12 1.30 -8.58
C ILE A 220 -10.47 0.56 -8.48
N MET A 221 -11.27 0.81 -7.43
CA MET A 221 -12.65 0.31 -7.34
C MET A 221 -13.46 0.62 -8.59
N LEU A 222 -13.51 1.89 -8.99
CA LEU A 222 -14.28 2.30 -10.15
C LEU A 222 -13.75 1.73 -11.48
N ARG A 223 -12.44 1.62 -11.64
CA ARG A 223 -11.82 1.16 -12.90
C ARG A 223 -11.94 -0.35 -13.11
N HIS A 224 -11.98 -1.12 -12.03
CA HIS A 224 -11.86 -2.58 -12.10
C HIS A 224 -13.10 -3.34 -11.66
N PHE A 225 -14.09 -2.71 -11.02
CA PHE A 225 -15.27 -3.42 -10.50
C PHE A 225 -15.98 -4.26 -11.57
N GLU A 226 -16.26 -3.75 -12.76
CA GLU A 226 -16.95 -4.53 -13.80
C GLU A 226 -16.18 -5.77 -14.30
N LYS A 227 -14.88 -5.89 -13.99
CA LYS A 227 -14.06 -7.03 -14.42
C LYS A 227 -14.19 -8.21 -13.46
N THR A 228 -15.28 -8.21 -12.68
CA THR A 228 -15.54 -9.13 -11.57
C THR A 228 -15.59 -10.57 -11.93
N ASP A 229 -16.35 -10.79 -12.96
CA ASP A 229 -17.05 -12.04 -13.02
C ASP A 229 -16.24 -13.04 -13.82
N GLY A 230 -16.52 -14.31 -13.53
CA GLY A 230 -15.95 -15.43 -14.25
C GLY A 230 -14.54 -15.82 -13.80
N LEU A 231 -14.01 -16.81 -14.52
CA LEU A 231 -12.88 -17.64 -14.08
C LEU A 231 -11.60 -16.85 -13.79
N ILE A 232 -11.33 -15.80 -14.57
CA ILE A 232 -10.15 -14.95 -14.36
C ILE A 232 -10.31 -14.13 -13.08
N GLY A 233 -11.53 -13.66 -12.79
CA GLY A 233 -11.82 -12.90 -11.59
C GLY A 233 -11.66 -13.75 -10.33
N ASP A 234 -12.21 -14.95 -10.36
CA ASP A 234 -12.09 -15.95 -9.30
C ASP A 234 -10.64 -16.32 -8.97
N LEU A 235 -9.82 -16.54 -10.01
CA LEU A 235 -8.40 -16.83 -9.84
C LEU A 235 -7.64 -15.64 -9.25
N ALA A 236 -7.93 -14.42 -9.71
CA ALA A 236 -7.31 -13.20 -9.19
C ALA A 236 -7.65 -12.96 -7.71
N LEU A 237 -8.90 -13.22 -7.31
CA LEU A 237 -9.37 -13.18 -5.93
C LEU A 237 -8.59 -14.16 -5.04
N ARG A 238 -8.45 -15.41 -5.48
CA ARG A 238 -7.66 -16.42 -4.75
C ARG A 238 -6.19 -16.02 -4.64
N ALA A 239 -5.60 -15.50 -5.71
CA ALA A 239 -4.21 -15.03 -5.72
C ALA A 239 -4.00 -13.84 -4.77
N ALA A 240 -4.92 -12.87 -4.76
CA ALA A 240 -4.85 -11.71 -3.86
C ALA A 240 -4.97 -12.13 -2.38
N LEU A 241 -5.91 -13.01 -2.05
CA LEU A 241 -6.05 -13.56 -0.69
C LEU A 241 -4.81 -14.35 -0.25
N ALA A 242 -4.16 -15.08 -1.16
CA ALA A 242 -2.93 -15.82 -0.86
C ALA A 242 -1.69 -14.92 -0.65
N LEU A 243 -1.77 -13.66 -1.10
CA LEU A 243 -0.69 -12.68 -1.01
C LEU A 243 -0.71 -11.90 0.31
N VAL A 244 -1.89 -11.72 0.91
CA VAL A 244 -2.10 -10.89 2.10
C VAL A 244 -2.42 -11.72 3.34
N GLU A 245 -2.28 -11.09 4.51
CA GLU A 245 -2.67 -11.65 5.80
C GLU A 245 -4.09 -11.19 6.12
N THR A 246 -5.05 -12.12 6.21
CA THR A 246 -6.48 -11.76 6.32
C THR A 246 -7.31 -12.88 6.96
N ASN A 247 -8.45 -12.51 7.53
CA ASN A 247 -9.53 -13.44 7.93
C ASN A 247 -10.70 -13.46 6.92
N LEU A 248 -10.57 -12.82 5.76
CA LEU A 248 -11.53 -12.93 4.65
C LEU A 248 -11.37 -14.27 3.95
N SER A 249 -12.50 -14.95 3.74
CA SER A 249 -12.58 -16.10 2.83
C SER A 249 -12.93 -15.65 1.41
N TYR A 250 -12.67 -16.53 0.45
CA TYR A 250 -13.14 -16.38 -0.92
C TYR A 250 -14.66 -16.11 -0.97
N ASP A 251 -15.43 -16.93 -0.26
CA ASP A 251 -16.90 -16.84 -0.27
C ASP A 251 -17.39 -15.52 0.33
N ALA A 252 -16.74 -15.03 1.39
CA ALA A 252 -17.06 -13.73 1.98
C ALA A 252 -16.79 -12.59 0.99
N CYS A 253 -15.67 -12.63 0.28
CA CYS A 253 -15.35 -11.66 -0.77
C CYS A 253 -16.37 -11.72 -1.92
N SER A 254 -16.65 -12.90 -2.44
CA SER A 254 -17.63 -13.10 -3.54
C SER A 254 -19.00 -12.56 -3.14
N ASN A 255 -19.48 -12.90 -1.94
CA ASN A 255 -20.77 -12.44 -1.45
C ASN A 255 -20.84 -10.91 -1.34
N VAL A 256 -19.79 -10.25 -0.85
CA VAL A 256 -19.75 -8.77 -0.82
C VAL A 256 -19.84 -8.18 -2.24
N LEU A 257 -19.11 -8.76 -3.20
CA LEU A 257 -19.10 -8.29 -4.58
C LEU A 257 -20.46 -8.46 -5.26
N ASP A 258 -21.07 -9.62 -5.09
CA ASP A 258 -22.36 -9.96 -5.70
C ASP A 258 -23.48 -9.07 -5.13
N GLU A 259 -23.46 -8.79 -3.82
CA GLU A 259 -24.37 -7.86 -3.17
C GLU A 259 -24.16 -6.41 -3.65
N LEU A 260 -22.91 -5.96 -3.79
CA LEU A 260 -22.64 -4.62 -4.34
C LEU A 260 -23.14 -4.50 -5.78
N ARG A 261 -22.91 -5.51 -6.63
CA ARG A 261 -23.32 -5.51 -8.04
C ARG A 261 -24.85 -5.53 -8.16
N SER A 262 -25.51 -6.40 -7.40
CA SER A 262 -26.98 -6.51 -7.42
C SER A 262 -27.68 -5.22 -6.97
N HIS A 263 -26.99 -4.40 -6.16
CA HIS A 263 -27.48 -3.10 -5.69
C HIS A 263 -26.87 -1.89 -6.44
N GLY A 264 -26.29 -2.12 -7.62
CA GLY A 264 -25.92 -1.07 -8.56
C GLY A 264 -24.60 -0.34 -8.25
N PHE A 265 -23.73 -0.93 -7.43
CA PHE A 265 -22.33 -0.47 -7.41
C PHE A 265 -21.69 -0.67 -8.78
N GLY A 266 -20.81 0.25 -9.20
CA GLY A 266 -20.21 0.26 -10.54
C GLY A 266 -20.93 1.15 -11.55
N THR A 267 -22.23 1.45 -11.33
CA THR A 267 -23.01 2.28 -12.26
C THR A 267 -22.77 3.79 -12.11
N ASP A 268 -22.31 4.24 -10.93
CA ASP A 268 -22.09 5.65 -10.62
C ASP A 268 -20.87 5.82 -9.69
N ALA A 269 -19.98 6.75 -10.06
CA ALA A 269 -18.79 7.11 -9.30
C ALA A 269 -19.10 7.79 -7.95
N SER A 270 -20.31 8.30 -7.74
CA SER A 270 -20.78 8.87 -6.47
C SER A 270 -21.02 7.81 -5.38
N ARG A 271 -21.14 6.53 -5.78
CA ARG A 271 -21.40 5.41 -4.87
C ARG A 271 -20.20 5.00 -4.02
N VAL A 272 -19.04 5.60 -4.26
CA VAL A 272 -17.84 5.44 -3.44
C VAL A 272 -17.23 6.80 -3.10
N TRP A 273 -16.90 6.99 -1.84
CA TRP A 273 -16.25 8.23 -1.36
C TRP A 273 -15.16 7.95 -0.34
N VAL A 274 -14.31 8.95 -0.14
CA VAL A 274 -13.20 8.94 0.81
C VAL A 274 -13.45 10.02 1.85
N ARG A 275 -13.34 9.66 3.13
CA ARG A 275 -13.32 10.62 4.25
C ARG A 275 -12.11 10.41 5.14
N LEU A 276 -11.72 11.46 5.85
CA LEU A 276 -10.63 11.43 6.82
C LEU A 276 -11.17 11.38 8.25
N LYS A 277 -10.51 10.59 9.10
CA LYS A 277 -10.67 10.64 10.55
C LYS A 277 -9.28 10.74 11.21
N PRO A 278 -9.07 11.65 12.19
CA PRO A 278 -10.00 12.69 12.63
C PRO A 278 -10.33 13.66 11.50
N ALA A 279 -11.53 14.26 11.57
CA ALA A 279 -11.95 15.22 10.57
C ALA A 279 -11.07 16.47 10.65
N MET A 280 -10.66 16.99 9.50
CA MET A 280 -9.90 18.22 9.41
C MET A 280 -10.38 19.07 8.25
N ILE A 281 -10.18 20.38 8.36
CA ILE A 281 -10.39 21.30 7.24
C ILE A 281 -9.04 21.54 6.60
N SER A 282 -8.82 20.96 5.42
CA SER A 282 -7.63 21.23 4.62
C SER A 282 -7.96 21.23 3.12
N LYS A 283 -7.12 21.92 2.35
CA LYS A 283 -7.14 21.88 0.88
C LYS A 283 -6.33 20.68 0.43
N PHE A 284 -6.97 19.76 -0.27
CA PHE A 284 -6.34 18.57 -0.83
C PHE A 284 -6.28 18.66 -2.33
N THR A 285 -5.14 18.26 -2.90
CA THR A 285 -5.04 17.98 -4.34
C THR A 285 -5.65 16.60 -4.60
N VAL A 286 -6.51 16.49 -5.60
CA VAL A 286 -7.06 15.22 -6.05
C VAL A 286 -6.27 14.79 -7.29
N TYR A 287 -5.42 13.78 -7.13
CA TYR A 287 -4.60 13.24 -8.21
C TYR A 287 -5.35 12.15 -8.98
N ASP A 288 -5.14 12.07 -10.30
CA ASP A 288 -5.47 10.86 -11.07
C ASP A 288 -4.31 9.84 -10.95
N PHE A 289 -4.60 8.66 -10.44
CA PHE A 289 -3.63 7.59 -10.28
C PHE A 289 -3.70 6.58 -11.44
N SER A 290 -4.09 6.97 -12.65
CA SER A 290 -3.90 6.15 -13.85
C SER A 290 -2.44 5.72 -14.04
N VAL A 291 -2.23 4.58 -14.70
CA VAL A 291 -0.88 4.00 -14.90
C VAL A 291 0.03 4.99 -15.61
N GLU A 292 -0.54 5.75 -16.54
CA GLU A 292 0.13 6.77 -17.35
C GLU A 292 0.54 7.98 -16.49
N ASN A 293 -0.32 8.42 -15.57
CA ASN A 293 -0.11 9.66 -14.81
C ASN A 293 0.82 9.47 -13.59
N VAL A 294 0.90 8.27 -13.01
CA VAL A 294 1.72 8.01 -11.81
C VAL A 294 3.19 8.40 -11.99
N ASN A 295 3.76 8.12 -13.16
CA ASN A 295 5.16 8.45 -13.43
C ASN A 295 5.40 9.98 -13.41
N GLU A 296 4.41 10.76 -13.83
CA GLU A 296 4.50 12.22 -13.81
C GLU A 296 4.35 12.76 -12.39
N ILE A 297 3.40 12.24 -11.61
CA ILE A 297 3.29 12.58 -10.18
C ILE A 297 4.60 12.27 -9.45
N ASN A 298 5.23 11.13 -9.76
CA ASN A 298 6.51 10.74 -9.18
C ASN A 298 7.62 11.73 -9.53
N LYS A 299 7.70 12.22 -10.78
CA LYS A 299 8.65 13.27 -11.16
C LYS A 299 8.39 14.58 -10.40
N GLN A 300 7.14 14.98 -10.21
CA GLN A 300 6.81 16.20 -9.47
C GLN A 300 7.24 16.10 -8.00
N ILE A 301 7.02 14.92 -7.39
CA ILE A 301 7.49 14.61 -6.04
C ILE A 301 9.02 14.75 -5.97
N ASP A 302 9.74 14.22 -6.97
CA ASP A 302 11.21 14.28 -7.02
C ASP A 302 11.72 15.72 -7.12
N HIS A 303 11.13 16.52 -8.00
CA HIS A 303 11.47 17.94 -8.13
C HIS A 303 11.24 18.70 -6.82
N LYS A 304 10.16 18.39 -6.11
CA LYS A 304 9.81 19.07 -4.86
C LYS A 304 10.69 18.64 -3.70
N ILE A 305 10.98 17.34 -3.57
CA ILE A 305 11.91 16.81 -2.57
C ILE A 305 13.30 17.42 -2.77
N HIS A 306 13.80 17.43 -4.01
CA HIS A 306 15.08 18.04 -4.36
C HIS A 306 15.11 19.54 -4.03
N ARG A 307 14.05 20.29 -4.37
CA ARG A 307 13.94 21.72 -4.03
C ARG A 307 13.96 21.98 -2.52
N LEU A 308 13.39 21.06 -1.74
CA LEU A 308 13.32 21.17 -0.28
C LEU A 308 14.63 20.73 0.41
N GLY A 309 15.65 20.28 -0.33
CA GLY A 309 16.90 19.78 0.25
C GLY A 309 16.72 18.56 1.15
N LEU A 310 15.60 17.84 0.98
CA LEU A 310 15.31 16.62 1.70
C LEU A 310 16.01 15.50 0.95
N ASP A 311 17.24 15.15 1.35
CA ASP A 311 17.98 14.05 0.73
C ASP A 311 17.15 12.76 0.83
N SER A 312 16.62 12.31 -0.31
CA SER A 312 16.03 10.98 -0.38
C SER A 312 17.17 9.98 -0.23
N VAL A 313 17.31 9.36 0.93
CA VAL A 313 18.20 8.21 1.09
C VAL A 313 17.79 7.18 0.04
N GLN A 314 18.62 7.00 -0.98
CA GLN A 314 18.48 5.91 -1.93
C GLN A 314 18.70 4.61 -1.16
N ILE A 315 17.61 3.95 -0.75
CA ILE A 315 17.68 2.53 -0.45
C ILE A 315 17.95 1.86 -1.79
N ASN A 316 19.23 1.65 -2.11
CA ASN A 316 19.60 0.93 -3.32
C ASN A 316 18.99 -0.47 -3.28
N GLU A 317 18.24 -0.83 -4.33
CA GLU A 317 17.69 -2.17 -4.55
C GLU A 317 18.76 -3.26 -4.34
N ASP A 318 19.99 -2.97 -4.77
CA ASP A 318 21.18 -3.80 -4.54
C ASP A 318 21.41 -4.16 -3.07
N THR A 319 21.08 -3.27 -2.15
CA THR A 319 21.25 -3.51 -0.70
C THR A 319 20.17 -4.43 -0.15
N TYR A 320 18.93 -4.32 -0.65
CA TYR A 320 17.85 -5.22 -0.28
C TYR A 320 18.13 -6.64 -0.79
N GLU A 321 18.44 -6.75 -2.07
CA GLU A 321 18.67 -8.04 -2.70
C GLU A 321 19.90 -8.76 -2.12
N ARG A 322 20.98 -8.04 -1.83
CA ARG A 322 22.13 -8.60 -1.11
C ARG A 322 21.75 -9.13 0.27
N ARG A 323 20.86 -8.46 1.00
CA ARG A 323 20.37 -8.94 2.31
C ARG A 323 19.52 -10.21 2.14
N LEU A 324 18.64 -10.23 1.15
CA LEU A 324 17.83 -11.40 0.82
C LEU A 324 18.69 -12.60 0.43
N SER A 325 19.70 -12.40 -0.43
CA SER A 325 20.63 -13.46 -0.85
C SER A 325 21.35 -14.08 0.33
N ARG A 326 21.95 -13.26 1.21
CA ARG A 326 22.64 -13.74 2.42
C ARG A 326 21.71 -14.55 3.33
N LEU A 327 20.45 -14.14 3.46
CA LEU A 327 19.46 -14.85 4.28
C LEU A 327 19.18 -16.24 3.70
N VAL A 328 18.94 -16.33 2.39
CA VAL A 328 18.67 -17.59 1.67
C VAL A 328 19.90 -18.50 1.66
N GLU A 329 21.09 -17.96 1.43
CA GLU A 329 22.35 -18.71 1.45
C GLU A 329 22.65 -19.30 2.83
N LYS A 330 22.46 -18.50 3.89
CA LYS A 330 22.63 -18.98 5.27
C LYS A 330 21.66 -20.13 5.58
N ALA A 331 20.40 -19.99 5.20
CA ALA A 331 19.40 -21.05 5.40
C ALA A 331 19.71 -22.30 4.55
N ALA A 332 20.24 -22.13 3.33
CA ALA A 332 20.67 -23.25 2.50
C ALA A 332 21.82 -24.04 3.15
N ALA A 333 22.81 -23.35 3.73
CA ALA A 333 23.93 -23.98 4.43
C ALA A 333 23.45 -24.78 5.66
N ASP A 334 22.49 -24.27 6.41
CA ASP A 334 21.92 -24.96 7.58
C ASP A 334 20.95 -26.09 7.21
N SER A 335 20.48 -26.14 5.96
CA SER A 335 19.36 -26.98 5.54
C SER A 335 19.58 -28.46 5.77
N ALA A 336 20.79 -28.99 5.61
CA ALA A 336 21.06 -30.40 5.85
C ALA A 336 20.98 -30.77 7.35
N ARG A 337 21.44 -29.88 8.24
CA ARG A 337 21.72 -30.20 9.65
C ARG A 337 20.64 -29.72 10.63
N SER A 338 20.03 -28.56 10.37
CA SER A 338 19.11 -27.93 11.33
C SER A 338 17.85 -27.39 10.64
N PRO A 339 16.83 -28.23 10.41
CA PRO A 339 15.57 -27.78 9.80
C PRO A 339 14.86 -26.72 10.64
N GLY A 340 14.98 -26.77 11.97
CA GLY A 340 14.45 -25.71 12.86
C GLY A 340 15.11 -24.34 12.64
N SER A 341 16.43 -24.30 12.38
CA SER A 341 17.14 -23.06 12.05
C SER A 341 16.65 -22.47 10.72
N VAL A 342 16.42 -23.31 9.71
CA VAL A 342 15.87 -22.88 8.40
C VAL A 342 14.52 -22.21 8.59
N ILE A 343 13.60 -22.85 9.33
CA ILE A 343 12.28 -22.29 9.62
C ILE A 343 12.42 -20.93 10.32
N ARG A 344 13.25 -20.84 11.35
CA ARG A 344 13.46 -19.58 12.09
C ARG A 344 14.03 -18.46 11.21
N LEU A 345 14.93 -18.77 10.28
CA LEU A 345 15.55 -17.80 9.39
C LEU A 345 14.61 -17.34 8.26
N LEU A 346 13.91 -18.27 7.61
CA LEU A 346 13.18 -17.97 6.38
C LEU A 346 11.69 -17.70 6.59
N ARG A 347 11.06 -18.20 7.65
CA ARG A 347 9.59 -18.11 7.83
C ARG A 347 9.10 -16.67 7.67
N ARG A 348 9.76 -15.71 8.32
CA ARG A 348 9.34 -14.31 8.27
C ARG A 348 9.50 -13.69 6.88
N ALA A 349 10.64 -13.93 6.23
CA ALA A 349 10.87 -13.44 4.86
C ALA A 349 9.87 -14.06 3.86
N TYR A 350 9.46 -15.30 4.10
CA TYR A 350 8.40 -15.97 3.33
C TYR A 350 7.02 -15.35 3.56
N GLU A 351 6.62 -15.14 4.81
CA GLU A 351 5.38 -14.44 5.17
C GLU A 351 5.33 -13.03 4.56
N GLN A 352 6.47 -12.32 4.52
CA GLN A 352 6.63 -11.00 3.91
C GLN A 352 6.74 -11.03 2.38
N ARG A 353 6.76 -12.22 1.76
CA ARG A 353 6.96 -12.42 0.31
C ARG A 353 8.15 -11.63 -0.23
N ALA A 354 9.27 -11.69 0.50
CA ALA A 354 10.43 -10.80 0.31
C ALA A 354 10.96 -10.73 -1.13
N TRP A 355 10.84 -11.81 -1.90
CA TRP A 355 11.26 -11.85 -3.29
C TRP A 355 10.52 -10.86 -4.19
N LEU A 356 9.30 -10.41 -3.86
CA LEU A 356 8.53 -9.49 -4.70
C LEU A 356 9.18 -8.10 -4.83
N GLN A 357 10.12 -7.75 -3.95
CA GLN A 357 10.89 -6.51 -4.09
C GLN A 357 12.06 -6.64 -5.06
N VAL A 358 12.33 -7.84 -5.59
CA VAL A 358 13.33 -8.05 -6.64
C VAL A 358 12.71 -7.66 -7.97
N SER A 359 13.29 -6.64 -8.61
CA SER A 359 12.81 -6.04 -9.85
C SER A 359 12.88 -7.01 -11.04
N GLU A 360 13.96 -7.81 -11.13
CA GLU A 360 14.15 -8.77 -12.20
C GLU A 360 13.34 -10.06 -11.97
N GLN A 361 12.46 -10.41 -12.92
CA GLN A 361 11.49 -11.51 -12.77
C GLN A 361 12.13 -12.89 -12.68
N GLY A 362 13.21 -13.14 -13.41
CA GLY A 362 13.97 -14.39 -13.33
C GLY A 362 14.51 -14.62 -11.92
N ARG A 363 15.21 -13.64 -11.37
CA ARG A 363 15.79 -13.65 -10.02
C ARG A 363 14.71 -13.71 -8.96
N ARG A 364 13.60 -12.98 -9.13
CA ARG A 364 12.42 -13.08 -8.26
C ARG A 364 11.93 -14.53 -8.14
N ARG A 365 11.73 -15.21 -9.27
CA ARG A 365 11.33 -16.63 -9.30
C ARG A 365 12.37 -17.53 -8.62
N GLN A 366 13.66 -17.31 -8.89
CA GLN A 366 14.74 -18.07 -8.25
C GLN A 366 14.73 -17.94 -6.72
N TYR A 367 14.58 -16.72 -6.18
CA TYR A 367 14.50 -16.54 -4.73
C TYR A 367 13.25 -17.16 -4.11
N ARG A 368 12.09 -17.00 -4.77
CA ARG A 368 10.84 -17.64 -4.36
C ARG A 368 11.01 -19.14 -4.27
N ASP A 369 11.42 -19.79 -5.37
CA ASP A 369 11.49 -21.24 -5.48
C ASP A 369 12.49 -21.80 -4.47
N ARG A 370 13.65 -21.14 -4.33
CA ARG A 370 14.67 -21.55 -3.36
C ARG A 370 14.19 -21.40 -1.91
N MET A 371 13.52 -20.30 -1.58
CA MET A 371 12.98 -20.08 -0.23
C MET A 371 11.86 -21.06 0.10
N CYS A 372 10.91 -21.25 -0.81
CA CYS A 372 9.80 -22.18 -0.65
C CYS A 372 10.29 -23.63 -0.56
N GLY A 373 11.23 -24.03 -1.41
CA GLY A 373 11.82 -25.37 -1.37
C GLY A 373 12.54 -25.67 -0.05
N LEU A 374 13.35 -24.72 0.44
CA LEU A 374 14.05 -24.85 1.73
C LEU A 374 13.06 -24.94 2.90
N LEU A 375 12.07 -24.05 2.96
CA LEU A 375 11.06 -24.04 4.02
C LEU A 375 10.16 -25.28 3.98
N GLY A 376 9.67 -25.68 2.79
CA GLY A 376 8.84 -26.86 2.62
C GLY A 376 9.56 -28.12 3.09
N SER A 377 10.82 -28.29 2.69
CA SER A 377 11.67 -29.40 3.15
C SER A 377 11.87 -29.38 4.68
N ALA A 378 12.17 -28.20 5.24
CA ALA A 378 12.36 -28.05 6.68
C ALA A 378 11.10 -28.39 7.48
N TYR A 379 9.92 -27.90 7.06
CA TYR A 379 8.64 -28.21 7.71
C TYR A 379 8.29 -29.69 7.65
N ARG A 380 8.51 -30.37 6.51
CA ARG A 380 8.32 -31.84 6.41
C ARG A 380 9.21 -32.58 7.40
N ARG A 381 10.48 -32.17 7.53
CA ARG A 381 11.44 -32.79 8.46
C ARG A 381 11.13 -32.52 9.93
N THR A 382 10.49 -31.40 10.24
CA THR A 382 9.96 -31.12 11.59
C THR A 382 8.53 -31.63 11.78
N LYS A 383 8.00 -32.47 10.89
CA LYS A 383 6.66 -33.06 10.94
C LYS A 383 5.50 -32.05 10.93
N ASN A 384 5.73 -30.83 10.44
CA ASN A 384 4.69 -29.84 10.22
C ASN A 384 4.17 -29.95 8.78
N HIS A 385 3.39 -31.00 8.52
CA HIS A 385 2.88 -31.30 7.18
C HIS A 385 1.91 -30.24 6.66
N ALA A 386 1.11 -29.64 7.54
CA ALA A 386 0.17 -28.58 7.17
C ALA A 386 0.90 -27.35 6.61
N ALA A 387 1.96 -26.88 7.28
CA ALA A 387 2.75 -25.75 6.79
C ALA A 387 3.47 -26.06 5.47
N ALA A 388 3.96 -27.29 5.30
CA ALA A 388 4.57 -27.72 4.04
C ALA A 388 3.55 -27.72 2.89
N GLN A 389 2.36 -28.28 3.12
CA GLN A 389 1.29 -28.31 2.12
C GLN A 389 0.81 -26.91 1.74
N ALA A 390 0.76 -25.98 2.69
CA ALA A 390 0.43 -24.58 2.41
C ALA A 390 1.44 -23.93 1.45
N ILE A 391 2.74 -24.22 1.60
CA ILE A 391 3.79 -23.75 0.68
C ILE A 391 3.62 -24.37 -0.72
N ASP A 392 3.37 -25.68 -0.78
CA ASP A 392 3.17 -26.37 -2.06
C ASP A 392 1.94 -25.83 -2.81
N SER A 393 0.85 -25.59 -2.07
CA SER A 393 -0.39 -25.01 -2.63
C SER A 393 -0.17 -23.59 -3.14
N TYR A 394 0.63 -22.79 -2.42
CA TYR A 394 1.02 -21.45 -2.86
C TYR A 394 1.80 -21.47 -4.18
N LEU A 395 2.82 -22.34 -4.28
CA LEU A 395 3.61 -22.48 -5.51
C LEU A 395 2.77 -22.94 -6.70
N GLN A 396 1.84 -23.87 -6.49
CA GLN A 396 0.91 -24.32 -7.53
C GLN A 396 0.01 -23.18 -8.01
N LEU A 397 -0.56 -22.41 -7.08
CA LEU A 397 -1.39 -21.25 -7.39
C LEU A 397 -0.60 -20.21 -8.20
N GLU A 398 0.60 -19.85 -7.75
CA GLU A 398 1.41 -18.82 -8.41
C GLU A 398 1.92 -19.26 -9.78
N ASN A 399 2.29 -20.53 -9.94
CA ASN A 399 2.66 -21.08 -11.24
C ASN A 399 1.46 -21.15 -12.20
N GLY A 400 0.25 -21.43 -11.70
CA GLY A 400 -0.98 -21.35 -12.49
C GLY A 400 -1.30 -19.93 -12.96
N VAL A 401 -1.01 -18.91 -12.14
CA VAL A 401 -1.16 -17.49 -12.52
C VAL A 401 -0.04 -17.01 -13.47
N SER A 402 1.14 -17.62 -13.40
CA SER A 402 2.31 -17.23 -14.20
C SER A 402 2.46 -18.01 -15.51
N GLY A 403 1.75 -19.13 -15.67
CA GLY A 403 1.80 -19.99 -16.87
C GLY A 403 1.21 -19.36 -18.14
N ASP A 404 0.44 -18.28 -17.99
CA ASP A 404 -0.13 -17.48 -19.09
C ASP A 404 0.65 -16.16 -19.36
N ARG A 405 1.87 -16.00 -18.83
CA ARG A 405 2.69 -14.77 -18.97
C ARG A 405 3.90 -14.92 -19.87
#